data_AF-A0A3D4MB29-F1
#
_entry.id   AF-A0A3D4MB29-F1
#
_cell.length_a   1.000
_cell.length_b   1.000
_cell.length_c   1.000
_cell.angle_alpha   90.00
_cell.angle_beta   90.00
_cell.angle_gamma   90.00
#
_symmetry.space_group_name_H-M   'P 1'
#
loop_
_entity.id
_entity.type
_entity.pdbx_description
1 polymer ?
#
loop_
_entity_poly.entity_id
_entity_poly.type
_entity_poly.pdbx_seq_one_letter_code
_entity_poly.pdbx_strand_id
1 'polypeptide(L)' 'MKAVKPHPKSNRKAALLSKPVKHIDIKSFDARPIIKQMSDMSFTSRDLGRACEIFNTMLKD' A
#
# COMPACT_ATOMS: atom_id res chain seq x y z
N MET A 1 5.25 -47.41 6.18
CA MET A 1 5.00 -46.10 5.53
C MET A 1 3.49 -45.90 5.46
N LYS A 2 2.89 -44.96 6.22
CA LYS A 2 1.43 -44.74 6.20
C LYS A 2 1.10 -43.60 5.22
N ALA A 3 0.29 -43.90 4.21
CA ALA A 3 -0.18 -42.94 3.22
C ALA A 3 -1.01 -41.82 3.88
N VAL A 4 -0.65 -40.57 3.62
CA VAL A 4 -1.39 -39.38 4.07
C VAL A 4 -2.64 -39.23 3.20
N LYS A 5 -3.83 -39.28 3.82
CA LYS A 5 -5.10 -39.07 3.12
C LYS A 5 -5.26 -37.60 2.71
N PRO A 6 -5.69 -37.30 1.47
CA PRO A 6 -5.84 -35.92 1.00
C PRO A 6 -6.95 -35.20 1.76
N HIS A 7 -6.67 -33.97 2.21
CA HIS A 7 -7.67 -33.14 2.88
C HIS A 7 -8.75 -32.69 1.88
N PRO A 8 -10.05 -32.72 2.25
CA PRO A 8 -11.11 -32.25 1.37
C PRO A 8 -10.90 -30.77 1.05
N LYS A 9 -10.73 -30.44 -0.25
CA LYS A 9 -10.58 -29.06 -0.72
C LYS A 9 -11.91 -28.33 -0.56
N SER A 10 -12.12 -27.73 0.62
CA SER A 10 -13.22 -26.82 0.88
C SER A 10 -13.06 -25.56 0.02
N ASN A 11 -14.10 -25.20 -0.74
CA ASN A 11 -14.19 -23.95 -1.53
C ASN A 11 -14.23 -22.66 -0.67
N ARG A 12 -13.99 -22.76 0.64
CA ARG A 12 -13.99 -21.65 1.60
C ARG A 12 -13.03 -20.52 1.22
N LYS A 13 -11.89 -20.82 0.59
CA LYS A 13 -10.94 -19.80 0.10
C LYS A 13 -11.56 -18.92 -1.00
N ALA A 14 -12.32 -19.53 -1.91
CA ALA A 14 -13.01 -18.80 -2.97
C ALA A 14 -14.10 -17.87 -2.40
N ALA A 15 -14.81 -18.31 -1.36
CA ALA A 15 -15.78 -17.48 -0.66
C ALA A 15 -15.15 -16.25 0.02
N LEU A 16 -13.94 -16.40 0.60
CA LEU A 16 -13.19 -15.30 1.23
C LEU A 16 -12.64 -14.29 0.21
N LEU A 17 -12.40 -14.71 -1.03
CA LEU A 17 -11.89 -13.89 -2.13
C LEU A 17 -13.01 -13.40 -3.08
N SER A 18 -14.26 -13.46 -2.64
CA SER A 18 -15.44 -13.12 -3.46
C SER A 18 -15.58 -11.63 -3.78
N LYS A 19 -14.90 -10.75 -3.03
CA LYS A 19 -14.93 -9.30 -3.26
C LYS A 19 -13.74 -8.87 -4.13
N PRO A 20 -13.97 -8.18 -5.27
CA PRO A 20 -12.89 -7.65 -6.08
C PRO A 20 -12.13 -6.55 -5.32
N VAL A 21 -10.81 -6.56 -5.45
CA VAL A 21 -9.93 -5.52 -4.90
C VAL A 21 -10.19 -4.23 -5.69
N LYS A 22 -10.53 -3.15 -4.98
CA LYS A 22 -10.71 -1.83 -5.58
C LYS A 22 -9.36 -1.11 -5.58
N HIS A 23 -8.80 -0.92 -6.77
CA HIS A 23 -7.64 -0.05 -6.97
C HIS A 23 -8.08 1.40 -7.03
N ILE A 24 -7.26 2.30 -6.50
CA ILE A 24 -7.43 3.74 -6.69
C ILE A 24 -6.85 4.08 -8.07
N ASP A 25 -7.55 4.90 -8.84
CA ASP A 25 -6.98 5.47 -10.06
C ASP A 25 -5.96 6.54 -9.69
N ILE A 26 -4.68 6.22 -9.80
CA ILE A 26 -3.58 7.12 -9.42
C ILE A 26 -3.53 8.35 -10.36
N LYS A 27 -4.09 8.27 -11.57
CA LYS A 27 -4.16 9.42 -12.49
C LYS A 27 -5.32 10.36 -12.18
N SER A 28 -6.32 9.91 -11.42
CA SER A 28 -7.51 10.72 -11.15
C SER A 28 -7.23 11.88 -10.18
N PHE A 29 -6.11 11.84 -9.45
CA PHE A 29 -5.72 12.92 -8.55
C PHE A 29 -4.20 13.04 -8.40
N ASP A 30 -3.70 14.26 -8.26
CA ASP A 30 -2.30 14.52 -7.93
C ASP A 30 -2.12 14.62 -6.41
N ALA A 31 -1.43 13.63 -5.82
CA ALA A 31 -1.16 13.58 -4.38
C ALA A 31 0.02 14.46 -3.94
N ARG A 32 0.87 14.92 -4.88
CA ARG A 32 2.11 15.65 -4.56
C ARG A 32 1.87 16.92 -3.71
N PRO A 33 0.83 17.74 -3.96
CA PRO A 33 0.55 18.92 -3.13
C PRO A 33 0.13 18.56 -1.71
N ILE A 34 -0.53 17.42 -1.51
CA ILE A 34 -0.94 16.95 -0.19
C ILE A 34 0.29 16.53 0.60
N ILE A 35 1.15 15.70 0.00
CA ILE A 35 2.41 15.24 0.61
C ILE A 35 3.31 16.44 0.97
N LYS A 36 3.37 17.46 0.11
CA LYS A 36 4.12 18.68 0.40
C LYS A 36 3.60 19.40 1.65
N GLN A 37 2.28 19.48 1.84
CA GLN A 37 1.69 20.10 3.04
C GLN A 37 1.91 19.26 4.32
N MET A 38 2.22 17.96 4.19
CA MET A 38 2.45 17.10 5.36
C MET A 38 3.68 17.53 6.17
N SER A 39 4.64 18.26 5.59
CA SER A 39 5.77 18.87 6.33
C SER A 39 5.31 19.80 7.46
N ASP A 40 4.19 20.48 7.25
CA ASP A 40 3.66 21.50 8.16
C ASP A 40 2.72 20.90 9.21
N MET A 41 2.43 19.60 9.10
CA MET A 41 1.59 18.86 10.04
C MET A 41 2.41 18.28 11.20
N SER A 42 1.75 17.59 12.13
CA SER A 42 2.38 16.95 13.30
C SER A 42 2.54 15.44 13.12
N PHE A 43 3.42 14.83 13.94
CA PHE A 43 3.68 13.39 14.00
C PHE A 43 4.28 12.82 12.71
N THR A 44 3.85 11.62 12.33
CA THR A 44 4.35 10.87 11.17
C THR A 44 4.12 11.57 9.84
N SER A 45 3.15 12.51 9.77
CA SER A 45 2.96 13.33 8.57
C SER A 45 4.18 14.20 8.28
N ARG A 46 4.77 14.83 9.30
CA ARG A 46 5.97 15.66 9.15
C ARG A 46 7.15 14.85 8.66
N ASP A 47 7.32 13.66 9.22
CA ASP A 47 8.43 12.77 8.87
C ASP A 47 8.35 12.33 7.41
N LEU A 48 7.15 12.01 6.93
CA LEU A 48 6.90 11.65 5.54
C LEU A 48 7.25 12.80 4.59
N GLY A 49 6.75 14.02 4.87
CA GLY A 49 7.04 15.19 4.05
C GLY A 49 8.53 15.47 3.94
N ARG A 50 9.24 15.45 5.07
CA ARG A 50 10.70 15.66 5.13
C ARG A 50 11.49 14.53 4.44
N ALA A 51 11.06 13.28 4.57
CA ALA A 51 11.70 12.16 3.89
C ALA A 51 11.57 12.28 2.36
N CYS A 52 10.42 12.72 1.86
CA CYS A 52 10.22 12.99 0.43
C CYS A 52 11.14 14.10 -0.08
N GLU A 53 11.39 15.16 0.70
CA GLU A 53 12.34 16.22 0.33
C GLU A 53 13.77 15.69 0.23
N ILE A 54 14.23 14.94 1.24
CA ILE A 54 15.57 14.33 1.25
C ILE A 54 15.76 13.42 0.04
N PHE A 55 14.77 12.57 -0.24
CA PHE A 55 14.80 11.68 -1.40
C PHE A 55 14.93 12.46 -2.71
N ASN A 56 14.16 13.54 -2.88
CA ASN A 56 14.27 14.38 -4.08
C ASN A 56 15.61 15.11 -4.19
N THR A 57 16.26 15.45 -3.08
CA THR A 57 17.62 16.00 -3.08
C THR A 57 18.63 14.94 -3.52
N MET A 58 18.53 13.72 -3.00
CA MET A 58 19.39 12.59 -3.40
C MET A 58 19.29 12.25 -4.89
N LEU A 59 18.12 12.46 -5.51
CA LEU A 59 17.93 12.24 -6.95
C LEU A 59 18.51 13.35 -7.83
N LYS A 60 18.87 14.50 -7.25
CA LYS A 60 19.40 15.67 -7.97
C LYS A 60 20.92 15.74 -7.96
N ASP A 61 21.57 14.97 -7.09
CA ASP A 61 23.01 14.68 -7.14
C ASP A 61 23.31 13.66 -8.25
#